data_AF-A0A4Q3AJS9-F1
#
_entry.id   AF-A0A4Q3AJS9-F1
#
_cell.length_a   1.000
_cell.length_b   1.000
_cell.length_c   1.000
_cell.angle_alpha   90.00
_cell.angle_beta   90.00
_cell.angle_gamma   90.00
#
_symmetry.space_group_name_H-M   'P 1'
#
loop_
_entity.id
_entity.type
_entity.pdbx_description
1 polymer ?
#
loop_
_entity_poly.entity_id
_entity_poly.type
_entity_poly.pdbx_seq_one_letter_code
_entity_poly.pdbx_strand_id
1 'polypeptide(L)'
;MEKARAAEKAAAEERVRAAEREQAEAARKTQLAEQALQSEKALAVERMFAAKQTIEVRKAMAEEQAQQLGQMPMQAATPVATASTVASVTPPGPGQIKPAPAKEQLPSNPPEPVAKPEKSNQGSRRAIIIPCLVLLALMAIAAGTWMFFQHSTSRQRAIAKPAIQPNVQAQLRENEYLEKGWQAEAKQILGEFLAADSPAGKAAFSINGSELLMTMEQFYGPGRIDDSDTPLSGFSIEQLPPDDRKRGIFMMRYDQPPQFEMRDFFRPLAPVEVERGLEEPGILLATLARADNFTSEPVKVNVFFKRTPDGLRLDWESFIQTKHRTFRGFTELANPGASSVFRLFVVEDVPEQGKDRTGMKTYRMVDPAHKTDSARVSVPVDSEAGRALSILNWRGVKDGRPKTRTATIELEWTKGMVPELSVKRFICWEFLGIGGQAVDTTRK
;
A
#
# COMPACT_ATOMS: atom_id res chain seq x y z
N MET A 1 13.85 17.57 -65.81
CA MET A 1 13.24 18.62 -64.97
C MET A 1 11.73 18.44 -64.85
N GLU A 2 10.91 18.70 -65.88
CA GLU A 2 9.44 18.67 -65.76
C GLU A 2 8.86 17.34 -65.25
N LYS A 3 9.28 16.19 -65.80
CA LYS A 3 8.81 14.87 -65.34
C LYS A 3 9.04 14.61 -63.85
N ALA A 4 10.10 15.16 -63.26
CA ALA A 4 10.38 15.03 -61.83
C ALA A 4 9.41 15.87 -60.99
N ARG A 5 9.16 17.12 -61.39
CA ARG A 5 8.17 18.00 -60.73
C ARG A 5 6.74 17.45 -60.84
N ALA A 6 6.40 16.81 -61.96
CA ALA A 6 5.10 16.15 -62.14
C ALA A 6 4.92 14.96 -61.18
N ALA A 7 5.95 14.12 -61.02
CA ALA A 7 5.92 13.00 -60.08
C ALA A 7 5.88 13.46 -58.62
N GLU A 8 6.64 14.50 -58.26
CA GLU A 8 6.63 15.11 -56.93
C GLU A 8 5.26 15.70 -56.58
N LYS A 9 4.62 16.39 -57.52
CA LYS A 9 3.25 16.91 -57.35
C LYS A 9 2.23 15.79 -57.14
N ALA A 10 2.30 14.72 -57.93
CA ALA A 10 1.40 13.57 -57.79
C ALA A 10 1.56 12.89 -56.41
N ALA A 11 2.80 12.70 -55.93
CA ALA A 11 3.07 12.14 -54.61
C ALA A 11 2.60 13.07 -53.46
N ALA A 12 2.65 14.39 -53.65
CA ALA A 12 2.10 15.34 -52.69
C ALA A 12 0.56 15.29 -52.65
N GLU A 13 -0.11 15.25 -53.80
CA GLU A 13 -1.57 15.11 -53.89
C GLU A 13 -2.06 13.77 -53.29
N GLU A 14 -1.31 12.67 -53.45
CA GLU A 14 -1.62 11.39 -52.84
C GLU A 14 -1.51 11.42 -51.30
N ARG A 15 -0.46 12.07 -50.76
CA ARG A 15 -0.29 12.25 -49.30
C ARG A 15 -1.40 13.08 -48.67
N VAL A 16 -1.87 14.14 -49.35
CA VAL A 16 -3.01 14.95 -48.88
C VAL A 16 -4.27 14.08 -48.80
N ARG A 17 -4.58 13.31 -49.86
CA ARG A 17 -5.74 12.40 -49.86
C ARG A 17 -5.64 11.27 -48.82
N ALA A 18 -4.43 10.81 -48.51
CA ALA A 18 -4.21 9.84 -47.44
C ALA A 18 -4.52 10.45 -46.06
N ALA A 19 -4.00 11.66 -45.78
CA ALA A 19 -4.27 12.38 -44.54
C ALA A 19 -5.76 12.74 -44.36
N GLU A 20 -6.45 13.15 -45.44
CA GLU A 20 -7.90 13.40 -45.42
C GLU A 20 -8.70 12.14 -45.06
N ARG A 21 -8.31 10.97 -45.57
CA ARG A 21 -8.94 9.68 -45.22
C ARG A 21 -8.71 9.30 -43.76
N GLU A 22 -7.48 9.48 -43.26
CA GLU A 22 -7.13 9.22 -41.87
C GLU A 22 -7.92 10.12 -40.90
N GLN A 23 -8.02 11.42 -41.22
CA GLN A 23 -8.85 12.36 -40.45
C GLN A 23 -10.34 12.01 -40.50
N ALA A 24 -10.86 11.59 -41.65
CA ALA A 24 -12.26 11.15 -41.77
C ALA A 24 -12.54 9.86 -40.97
N GLU A 25 -11.60 8.92 -40.93
CA GLU A 25 -11.72 7.71 -40.11
C GLU A 25 -11.63 8.03 -38.61
N ALA A 26 -10.72 8.92 -38.21
CA ALA A 26 -10.61 9.40 -36.83
C ALA A 26 -11.90 10.08 -36.37
N ALA A 27 -12.44 11.02 -37.17
CA ALA A 27 -13.69 11.70 -36.87
C ALA A 27 -14.88 10.72 -36.74
N ARG A 28 -14.95 9.69 -37.59
CA ARG A 28 -15.96 8.63 -37.50
C ARG A 28 -15.82 7.79 -36.22
N LYS A 29 -14.59 7.46 -35.80
CA LYS A 29 -14.33 6.76 -34.53
C LYS A 29 -14.77 7.61 -33.32
N THR A 30 -14.48 8.92 -33.33
CA THR A 30 -14.94 9.85 -32.30
C THR A 30 -16.46 9.92 -32.22
N GLN A 31 -17.17 10.03 -33.35
CA GLN A 31 -18.64 10.03 -33.38
C GLN A 31 -19.24 8.73 -32.85
N LEU A 32 -18.67 7.57 -33.18
CA LEU A 32 -19.12 6.28 -32.66
C LEU A 32 -18.90 6.15 -31.15
N ALA A 33 -17.77 6.65 -30.63
CA ALA A 33 -17.50 6.68 -29.20
C ALA A 33 -18.48 7.61 -28.45
N GLU A 34 -18.81 8.77 -29.02
CA GLU A 34 -19.79 9.70 -28.44
C GLU A 34 -21.21 9.09 -28.44
N GLN A 35 -21.62 8.40 -29.52
CA GLN A 35 -22.90 7.69 -29.57
C GLN A 35 -22.98 6.54 -28.56
N ALA A 36 -21.88 5.81 -28.34
CA ALA A 36 -21.81 4.77 -27.30
C ALA A 36 -21.94 5.37 -25.89
N LEU A 37 -21.26 6.49 -25.61
CA LEU A 37 -21.37 7.19 -24.33
C LEU A 37 -22.78 7.75 -24.08
N GLN A 38 -23.46 8.23 -25.14
CA GLN A 38 -24.84 8.70 -25.06
C GLN A 38 -25.84 7.56 -24.79
N SER A 39 -25.66 6.39 -25.42
CA SER A 39 -26.54 5.23 -25.18
C SER A 39 -26.34 4.61 -23.80
N GLU A 40 -25.10 4.58 -23.29
CA GLU A 40 -24.81 4.16 -21.91
C GLU A 40 -25.47 5.10 -20.88
N LYS A 41 -25.37 6.43 -21.09
CA LYS A 41 -26.05 7.42 -20.24
C LYS A 41 -27.57 7.25 -20.24
N ALA A 42 -28.18 6.95 -21.39
CA ALA A 42 -29.62 6.69 -21.48
C ALA A 42 -30.01 5.44 -20.67
N LEU A 43 -29.24 4.34 -20.81
CA LEU A 43 -29.46 3.10 -20.05
C LEU A 43 -29.26 3.30 -18.53
N ALA A 44 -28.31 4.14 -18.12
CA ALA A 44 -28.10 4.48 -16.71
C ALA A 44 -29.31 5.22 -16.11
N VAL A 45 -29.91 6.17 -16.84
CA VAL A 45 -31.13 6.89 -16.41
C VAL A 45 -32.31 5.93 -16.29
N GLU A 46 -32.49 5.02 -17.24
CA GLU A 46 -33.55 3.99 -17.19
C GLU A 46 -33.39 3.08 -15.97
N ARG A 47 -32.16 2.60 -15.69
CA ARG A 47 -31.85 1.80 -14.50
C ARG A 47 -32.10 2.57 -13.20
N MET A 48 -31.78 3.86 -13.13
CA MET A 48 -32.09 4.69 -11.97
C MET A 48 -33.60 4.84 -11.74
N PHE A 49 -34.40 4.93 -12.81
CA PHE A 49 -35.86 5.01 -12.71
C PHE A 49 -36.46 3.69 -12.18
N ALA A 50 -36.04 2.55 -12.75
CA ALA A 50 -36.46 1.22 -12.28
C ALA A 50 -36.05 0.94 -10.81
N ALA A 51 -34.87 1.40 -10.40
CA ALA A 51 -34.42 1.30 -9.01
C ALA A 51 -35.31 2.10 -8.05
N LYS A 52 -35.72 3.34 -8.43
CA LYS A 52 -36.65 4.15 -7.63
C LYS A 52 -38.01 3.47 -7.46
N GLN A 53 -38.60 2.97 -8.54
CA GLN A 53 -39.87 2.22 -8.46
C GLN A 53 -39.76 0.99 -7.55
N THR A 54 -38.64 0.27 -7.60
CA THR A 54 -38.40 -0.91 -6.73
C THR A 54 -38.33 -0.51 -5.24
N ILE A 55 -37.77 0.65 -4.92
CA ILE A 55 -37.71 1.18 -3.55
C ILE A 55 -39.12 1.60 -3.07
N GLU A 56 -39.90 2.28 -3.92
CA GLU A 56 -41.27 2.69 -3.58
C GLU A 56 -42.19 1.48 -3.32
N VAL A 57 -42.12 0.44 -4.15
CA VAL A 57 -42.88 -0.82 -3.94
C VAL A 57 -42.48 -1.49 -2.63
N ARG A 58 -41.17 -1.58 -2.32
CA ARG A 58 -40.72 -2.14 -1.04
C ARG A 58 -41.18 -1.32 0.17
N LYS A 59 -41.23 0.01 0.04
CA LYS A 59 -41.73 0.90 1.09
C LYS A 59 -43.22 0.68 1.34
N ALA A 60 -44.03 0.60 0.28
CA ALA A 60 -45.46 0.32 0.38
C ALA A 60 -45.74 -1.05 1.06
N MET A 61 -45.02 -2.11 0.67
CA MET A 61 -45.14 -3.43 1.31
C MET A 61 -44.75 -3.41 2.80
N ALA A 62 -43.72 -2.64 3.17
CA ALA A 62 -43.30 -2.50 4.57
C ALA A 62 -44.32 -1.73 5.41
N GLU A 63 -44.96 -0.70 4.85
CA GLU A 63 -46.05 0.04 5.50
C GLU A 63 -47.30 -0.83 5.70
N GLU A 64 -47.65 -1.67 4.72
CA GLU A 64 -48.75 -2.64 4.86
C GLU A 64 -48.46 -3.71 5.93
N GLN A 65 -47.23 -4.23 5.96
CA GLN A 65 -46.80 -5.20 6.98
C GLN A 65 -46.78 -4.59 8.40
N ALA A 66 -46.41 -3.31 8.54
CA ALA A 66 -46.45 -2.60 9.81
C ALA A 66 -47.90 -2.40 10.32
N GLN A 67 -48.86 -2.14 9.42
CA GLN A 67 -50.27 -2.01 9.78
C GLN A 67 -50.87 -3.35 10.27
N GLN A 68 -50.47 -4.48 9.68
CA GLN A 68 -50.91 -5.81 10.14
C GLN A 68 -50.39 -6.16 11.55
N LEU A 69 -49.14 -5.80 11.85
CA LEU A 69 -48.54 -6.02 13.18
C LEU A 69 -49.17 -5.17 14.30
N GLY A 70 -49.77 -4.02 13.95
CA GLY A 70 -50.42 -3.12 14.90
C GLY A 70 -51.75 -3.62 15.49
N GLN A 71 -52.30 -4.75 15.01
CA GLN A 71 -53.60 -5.28 15.46
C GLN A 71 -53.53 -6.43 16.48
N MET A 72 -52.34 -6.81 16.95
CA MET A 72 -52.21 -7.87 17.97
C MET A 72 -52.35 -7.31 19.41
N PRO A 73 -53.25 -7.86 20.25
CA PRO A 73 -53.43 -7.37 21.61
C PRO A 73 -52.25 -7.77 22.52
N MET A 74 -51.60 -6.79 23.15
CA MET A 74 -50.55 -7.04 24.14
C MET A 74 -51.12 -7.64 25.44
N GLN A 75 -50.64 -8.81 25.84
CA GLN A 75 -50.69 -9.24 27.23
C GLN A 75 -49.52 -8.63 28.00
N ALA A 76 -49.81 -8.03 29.15
CA ALA A 76 -48.82 -7.34 29.97
C ALA A 76 -47.93 -8.32 30.74
N ALA A 77 -46.62 -8.13 30.65
CA ALA A 77 -45.64 -8.74 31.55
C ALA A 77 -45.07 -7.67 32.49
N THR A 78 -44.98 -7.99 33.79
CA THR A 78 -44.54 -7.09 34.85
C THR A 78 -43.03 -6.85 34.85
N PRO A 79 -42.55 -5.61 35.10
CA PRO A 79 -41.13 -5.33 35.25
C PRO A 79 -40.64 -5.66 36.67
N VAL A 80 -39.54 -6.40 36.77
CA VAL A 80 -38.75 -6.52 38.01
C VAL A 80 -37.69 -5.43 38.03
N ALA A 81 -37.60 -4.69 39.13
CA ALA A 81 -36.62 -3.62 39.31
C ALA A 81 -35.31 -4.15 39.90
N THR A 82 -34.18 -3.75 39.31
CA THR A 82 -32.85 -3.91 39.92
C THR A 82 -32.03 -2.65 39.69
N ALA A 83 -31.76 -1.90 40.75
CA ALA A 83 -30.89 -0.73 40.72
C ALA A 83 -29.44 -1.14 40.98
N SER A 84 -28.48 -0.51 40.30
CA SER A 84 -27.06 -0.52 40.70
C SER A 84 -26.32 0.70 40.16
N THR A 85 -26.25 1.69 41.06
CA THR A 85 -25.18 2.67 41.29
C THR A 85 -23.95 2.60 40.38
N VAL A 86 -23.72 3.65 39.60
CA VAL A 86 -22.44 3.89 38.91
C VAL A 86 -21.58 4.83 39.76
N ALA A 87 -20.42 4.35 40.21
CA ALA A 87 -19.42 5.18 40.88
C ALA A 87 -18.48 5.83 39.86
N SER A 88 -18.32 7.16 39.94
CA SER A 88 -17.44 7.93 39.05
C SER A 88 -15.97 7.80 39.49
N VAL A 89 -15.08 7.41 38.58
CA VAL A 89 -13.62 7.41 38.83
C VAL A 89 -12.92 8.28 37.80
N THR A 90 -12.27 9.34 38.28
CA THR A 90 -11.56 10.35 37.49
C THR A 90 -10.17 9.84 37.06
N PRO A 91 -9.74 10.02 35.80
CA PRO A 91 -8.37 9.73 35.39
C PRO A 91 -7.41 10.87 35.79
N PRO A 92 -6.20 10.57 36.33
CA PRO A 92 -5.17 11.58 36.58
C PRO A 92 -4.42 11.97 35.29
N GLY A 93 -3.99 13.23 35.21
CA GLY A 93 -3.43 13.84 34.00
C GLY A 93 -1.97 13.50 33.66
N PRO A 94 -1.48 13.97 32.49
CA PRO A 94 -0.16 13.62 31.97
C PRO A 94 1.00 14.31 32.71
N GLY A 95 1.96 13.50 33.18
CA GLY A 95 3.20 13.96 33.81
C GLY A 95 4.24 14.51 32.82
N GLN A 96 5.10 15.40 33.32
CA GLN A 96 5.94 16.29 32.51
C GLN A 96 7.17 15.66 31.83
N ILE A 97 7.60 16.34 30.77
CA ILE A 97 8.85 16.17 30.02
C ILE A 97 10.07 16.50 30.90
N LYS A 98 11.19 15.78 30.72
CA LYS A 98 12.53 16.23 31.19
C LYS A 98 13.66 15.74 30.27
N PRO A 99 14.39 16.63 29.58
CA PRO A 99 15.50 16.25 28.70
C PRO A 99 16.89 16.68 29.23
N ALA A 100 17.94 16.15 28.59
CA ALA A 100 19.36 16.57 28.66
C ALA A 100 20.10 16.19 29.99
N PRO A 101 21.45 16.13 30.04
CA PRO A 101 22.42 16.89 29.23
C PRO A 101 23.38 16.07 28.33
N ALA A 102 23.97 16.79 27.37
CA ALA A 102 25.11 16.34 26.57
C ALA A 102 26.44 16.41 27.36
N LYS A 103 27.48 15.74 26.85
CA LYS A 103 28.87 16.06 27.17
C LYS A 103 29.71 16.26 25.90
N GLU A 104 30.17 17.49 25.82
CA GLU A 104 31.27 18.07 25.04
C GLU A 104 32.60 17.30 25.15
N GLN A 105 33.38 17.25 24.07
CA GLN A 105 34.83 17.53 24.08
C GLN A 105 35.47 17.67 22.68
N LEU A 106 36.10 18.82 22.45
CA LEU A 106 37.24 19.07 21.54
C LEU A 106 38.52 18.39 22.10
N PRO A 107 39.73 18.39 21.46
CA PRO A 107 40.28 19.29 20.41
C PRO A 107 40.74 18.48 19.14
N SER A 108 41.67 18.86 18.25
CA SER A 108 42.66 19.96 18.15
C SER A 108 43.06 20.28 16.69
N ASN A 109 43.73 21.42 16.50
CA ASN A 109 44.44 21.89 15.29
C ASN A 109 45.75 22.61 15.76
N PRO A 110 46.65 23.11 14.88
CA PRO A 110 46.90 22.81 13.46
C PRO A 110 48.29 22.10 13.30
N PRO A 111 49.47 22.65 12.89
CA PRO A 111 49.87 23.95 12.29
C PRO A 111 50.50 23.88 10.87
N GLU A 112 50.65 25.04 10.22
CA GLU A 112 51.53 25.31 9.07
C GLU A 112 52.96 25.71 9.50
N PRO A 113 53.90 25.83 8.54
CA PRO A 113 54.80 26.99 8.59
C PRO A 113 55.07 27.71 7.25
N VAL A 114 54.74 29.02 7.24
CA VAL A 114 55.60 30.20 6.95
C VAL A 114 56.41 30.29 5.63
N ALA A 115 56.48 31.52 5.08
CA ALA A 115 57.08 31.85 3.78
C ALA A 115 58.26 32.87 3.83
N LYS A 116 59.04 32.93 2.72
CA LYS A 116 59.97 34.03 2.28
C LYS A 116 61.28 34.21 3.09
N PRO A 117 62.41 34.72 2.53
CA PRO A 117 62.63 35.88 1.61
C PRO A 117 63.16 35.50 0.20
N GLU A 118 63.26 36.31 -0.87
CA GLU A 118 63.49 37.75 -1.18
C GLU A 118 64.93 38.07 -1.70
N LYS A 119 65.01 38.91 -2.76
CA LYS A 119 66.14 39.73 -3.30
C LYS A 119 67.18 39.19 -4.32
N SER A 120 67.04 39.74 -5.54
CA SER A 120 67.98 40.71 -6.18
C SER A 120 68.84 40.34 -7.42
N ASN A 121 68.74 41.27 -8.38
CA ASN A 121 69.77 41.89 -9.23
C ASN A 121 70.44 41.24 -10.47
N GLN A 122 70.45 42.10 -11.50
CA GLN A 122 71.43 42.33 -12.58
C GLN A 122 71.70 41.22 -13.61
N GLY A 123 71.52 41.61 -14.88
CA GLY A 123 71.82 40.76 -16.03
C GLY A 123 73.21 40.98 -16.60
N SER A 124 73.59 40.09 -17.52
CA SER A 124 74.70 40.29 -18.44
C SER A 124 74.39 39.60 -19.78
N ARG A 125 74.67 40.27 -20.90
CA ARG A 125 74.55 39.69 -22.24
C ARG A 125 75.80 38.88 -22.57
N ARG A 126 75.66 37.60 -22.96
CA ARG A 126 76.44 36.91 -24.02
C ARG A 126 76.04 35.43 -24.19
N ALA A 127 76.39 34.86 -25.35
CA ALA A 127 76.34 33.43 -25.72
C ALA A 127 74.95 32.76 -25.94
N ILE A 128 74.33 33.06 -27.08
CA ILE A 128 73.17 32.33 -27.64
C ILE A 128 73.63 30.99 -28.23
N ILE A 129 73.97 30.01 -27.38
CA ILE A 129 74.13 28.59 -27.75
C ILE A 129 73.56 27.68 -26.65
N ILE A 130 73.79 28.02 -25.38
CA ILE A 130 73.32 27.27 -24.21
C ILE A 130 71.79 27.07 -24.15
N PRO A 131 70.91 28.07 -24.41
CA PRO A 131 69.47 27.88 -24.22
C PRO A 131 68.86 26.84 -25.18
N CYS A 132 69.40 26.67 -26.39
CA CYS A 132 68.92 25.65 -27.33
C CYS A 132 69.25 24.22 -26.87
N LEU A 133 70.43 24.00 -26.27
CA LEU A 133 70.81 22.70 -25.70
C LEU A 133 69.99 22.37 -24.45
N VAL A 134 69.74 23.36 -23.58
CA VAL A 134 68.86 23.19 -22.41
C VAL A 134 67.41 22.92 -22.84
N LEU A 135 66.90 23.60 -23.87
CA LEU A 135 65.57 23.34 -24.42
C LEU A 135 65.48 21.93 -25.03
N LEU A 136 66.50 21.47 -25.76
CA LEU A 136 66.56 20.11 -26.30
C LEU A 136 66.64 19.05 -25.20
N ALA A 137 67.41 19.29 -24.13
CA ALA A 137 67.46 18.40 -22.98
C ALA A 137 66.10 18.33 -22.25
N LEU A 138 65.44 19.48 -22.05
CA LEU A 138 64.09 19.53 -21.48
C LEU A 138 63.04 18.85 -22.37
N MET A 139 63.13 19.01 -23.69
CA MET A 139 62.27 18.30 -24.66
C MET A 139 62.53 16.79 -24.64
N ALA A 140 63.78 16.35 -24.52
CA ALA A 140 64.13 14.93 -24.39
C ALA A 140 63.63 14.33 -23.06
N ILE A 141 63.74 15.07 -21.96
CA ILE A 141 63.19 14.67 -20.65
C ILE A 141 61.65 14.63 -20.72
N ALA A 142 60.99 15.62 -21.32
CA ALA A 142 59.55 15.65 -21.50
C ALA A 142 59.05 14.51 -22.40
N ALA A 143 59.73 14.21 -23.49
CA ALA A 143 59.42 13.07 -24.36
C ALA A 143 59.67 11.73 -23.64
N GLY A 144 60.75 11.63 -22.86
CA GLY A 144 61.07 10.45 -22.05
C GLY A 144 60.05 10.19 -20.96
N THR A 145 59.63 11.23 -20.22
CA THR A 145 58.55 11.11 -19.21
C THR A 145 57.21 10.83 -19.87
N TRP A 146 56.89 11.42 -21.03
CA TRP A 146 55.67 11.11 -21.79
C TRP A 146 55.63 9.65 -22.27
N MET A 147 56.72 9.14 -22.86
CA MET A 147 56.83 7.73 -23.25
C MET A 147 56.75 6.82 -22.03
N PHE A 148 57.43 7.15 -20.92
CA PHE A 148 57.35 6.38 -19.68
C PHE A 148 55.93 6.38 -19.12
N PHE A 149 55.20 7.50 -19.19
CA PHE A 149 53.81 7.60 -18.74
C PHE A 149 52.87 6.83 -19.66
N GLN A 150 53.02 6.89 -20.99
CA GLN A 150 52.25 6.07 -21.93
C GLN A 150 52.54 4.56 -21.76
N HIS A 151 53.79 4.18 -21.53
CA HIS A 151 54.20 2.78 -21.36
C HIS A 151 53.80 2.22 -19.99
N SER A 152 53.79 3.03 -18.92
CA SER A 152 53.28 2.63 -17.61
C SER A 152 51.74 2.60 -17.56
N THR A 153 51.05 3.58 -18.16
CA THR A 153 49.58 3.56 -18.24
C THR A 153 49.05 2.47 -19.16
N SER A 154 49.75 2.11 -20.24
CA SER A 154 49.40 0.93 -21.03
C SER A 154 49.65 -0.39 -20.29
N ARG A 155 50.72 -0.51 -19.48
CA ARG A 155 50.91 -1.65 -18.56
C ARG A 155 49.83 -1.74 -17.48
N GLN A 156 49.37 -0.60 -16.94
CA GLN A 156 48.26 -0.58 -15.97
C GLN A 156 46.91 -0.91 -16.62
N ARG A 157 46.65 -0.48 -17.86
CA ARG A 157 45.47 -0.94 -18.64
C ARG A 157 45.54 -2.42 -19.03
N ALA A 158 46.73 -3.01 -19.05
CA ALA A 158 46.96 -4.44 -19.27
C ALA A 158 46.93 -5.29 -17.98
N ILE A 159 46.64 -4.69 -16.82
CA ILE A 159 46.11 -5.47 -15.68
C ILE A 159 44.70 -5.90 -16.09
N ALA A 160 44.60 -7.10 -16.66
CA ALA A 160 43.32 -7.71 -17.00
C ALA A 160 42.42 -7.61 -15.77
N LYS A 161 41.22 -7.02 -15.93
CA LYS A 161 40.19 -7.08 -14.90
C LYS A 161 40.08 -8.56 -14.50
N PRO A 162 40.27 -8.93 -13.22
CA PRO A 162 40.21 -10.33 -12.82
C PRO A 162 38.90 -10.89 -13.33
N ALA A 163 38.97 -11.98 -14.10
CA ALA A 163 37.80 -12.55 -14.74
C ALA A 163 36.87 -13.10 -13.65
N ILE A 164 35.97 -12.23 -13.17
CA ILE A 164 34.98 -12.57 -12.15
C ILE A 164 34.20 -13.75 -12.74
N GLN A 165 34.28 -14.90 -12.08
CA GLN A 165 33.69 -16.13 -12.56
C GLN A 165 32.20 -15.90 -12.88
N PRO A 166 31.64 -16.51 -13.94
CA PRO A 166 30.28 -16.21 -14.39
C PRO A 166 29.21 -16.42 -13.28
N ASN A 167 29.45 -17.36 -12.36
CA ASN A 167 28.64 -17.58 -11.17
C ASN A 167 28.66 -16.35 -10.22
N VAL A 168 29.84 -15.80 -9.92
CA VAL A 168 29.97 -14.60 -9.08
C VAL A 168 29.35 -13.37 -9.75
N GLN A 169 29.45 -13.24 -11.07
CA GLN A 169 28.72 -12.18 -11.81
C GLN A 169 27.20 -12.36 -11.80
N ALA A 170 26.70 -13.60 -11.78
CA ALA A 170 25.27 -13.87 -11.62
C ALA A 170 24.80 -13.52 -10.21
N GLN A 171 25.54 -13.92 -9.17
CA GLN A 171 25.24 -13.57 -7.78
C GLN A 171 25.27 -12.06 -7.51
N LEU A 172 26.23 -11.33 -8.10
CA LEU A 172 26.28 -9.87 -7.99
C LEU A 172 25.06 -9.20 -8.63
N ARG A 173 24.65 -9.63 -9.83
CA ARG A 173 23.43 -9.12 -10.49
C ARG A 173 22.16 -9.47 -9.74
N GLU A 174 22.07 -10.68 -9.17
CA GLU A 174 20.93 -11.07 -8.34
C GLU A 174 20.86 -10.20 -7.07
N ASN A 175 21.96 -10.01 -6.36
CA ASN A 175 22.01 -9.13 -5.19
C ASN A 175 21.64 -7.67 -5.54
N GLU A 176 22.13 -7.15 -6.67
CA GLU A 176 21.77 -5.82 -7.17
C GLU A 176 20.27 -5.73 -7.52
N TYR A 177 19.69 -6.79 -8.09
CA TYR A 177 18.26 -6.88 -8.35
C TYR A 177 17.44 -6.89 -7.05
N LEU A 178 17.83 -7.70 -6.05
CA LEU A 178 17.18 -7.80 -4.73
C LEU A 178 17.24 -6.49 -3.92
N GLU A 179 18.32 -5.72 -4.08
CA GLU A 179 18.46 -4.42 -3.43
C GLU A 179 17.66 -3.32 -4.16
N LYS A 180 17.79 -3.21 -5.49
CA LYS A 180 17.26 -2.07 -6.27
C LYS A 180 16.56 -2.42 -7.58
N GLY A 181 16.99 -3.47 -8.30
CA GLY A 181 16.46 -3.76 -9.65
C GLY A 181 14.94 -3.97 -9.70
N TRP A 182 14.36 -4.62 -8.68
CA TRP A 182 12.92 -4.85 -8.58
C TRP A 182 12.07 -3.56 -8.50
N GLN A 183 12.65 -2.43 -8.05
CA GLN A 183 11.89 -1.23 -7.71
C GLN A 183 11.28 -0.52 -8.93
N ALA A 184 11.94 -0.59 -10.08
CA ALA A 184 11.42 -0.04 -11.34
C ALA A 184 10.31 -0.93 -11.90
N GLU A 185 10.52 -2.25 -11.87
CA GLU A 185 9.56 -3.27 -12.31
C GLU A 185 8.26 -3.21 -11.48
N ALA A 186 8.36 -3.11 -10.15
CA ALA A 186 7.21 -2.96 -9.25
C ALA A 186 6.39 -1.69 -9.53
N LYS A 187 7.06 -0.56 -9.79
CA LYS A 187 6.37 0.69 -10.16
C LYS A 187 5.66 0.59 -11.50
N GLN A 188 6.28 -0.08 -12.48
CA GLN A 188 5.64 -0.33 -13.77
C GLN A 188 4.39 -1.20 -13.61
N ILE A 189 4.51 -2.36 -12.95
CA ILE A 189 3.40 -3.30 -12.73
C ILE A 189 2.27 -2.65 -11.94
N LEU A 190 2.57 -1.89 -10.89
CA LEU A 190 1.54 -1.18 -10.13
C LEU A 190 0.89 -0.07 -10.96
N GLY A 191 1.65 0.63 -11.80
CA GLY A 191 1.11 1.61 -12.74
C GLY A 191 0.15 0.99 -13.75
N GLU A 192 0.55 -0.11 -14.39
CA GLU A 192 -0.27 -0.84 -15.36
C GLU A 192 -1.50 -1.50 -14.71
N PHE A 193 -1.39 -2.00 -13.47
CA PHE A 193 -2.52 -2.52 -12.68
C PHE A 193 -3.52 -1.43 -12.26
N LEU A 194 -3.04 -0.25 -11.85
CA LEU A 194 -3.91 0.87 -11.48
C LEU A 194 -4.60 1.48 -12.71
N ALA A 195 -3.90 1.54 -13.85
CA ALA A 195 -4.44 2.03 -15.12
C ALA A 195 -5.33 1.03 -15.89
N ALA A 196 -5.47 -0.22 -15.41
CA ALA A 196 -6.30 -1.22 -16.06
C ALA A 196 -7.78 -1.07 -15.68
N ASP A 197 -8.61 -0.61 -16.63
CA ASP A 197 -10.05 -0.39 -16.45
C ASP A 197 -10.89 -1.68 -16.33
N SER A 198 -10.30 -2.85 -16.59
CA SER A 198 -11.02 -4.13 -16.60
C SER A 198 -10.49 -5.13 -15.56
N PRO A 199 -11.36 -5.98 -14.98
CA PRO A 199 -10.94 -7.06 -14.08
C PRO A 199 -9.89 -7.98 -14.72
N ALA A 200 -10.05 -8.30 -16.00
CA ALA A 200 -9.09 -9.10 -16.77
C ALA A 200 -7.73 -8.41 -16.95
N GLY A 201 -7.72 -7.09 -17.17
CA GLY A 201 -6.48 -6.30 -17.21
C GLY A 201 -5.78 -6.29 -15.86
N LYS A 202 -6.50 -6.04 -14.76
CA LYS A 202 -5.96 -6.12 -13.39
C LYS A 202 -5.45 -7.54 -13.05
N ALA A 203 -6.16 -8.57 -13.50
CA ALA A 203 -5.78 -9.97 -13.30
C ALA A 203 -4.44 -10.33 -13.95
N ALA A 204 -4.13 -9.79 -15.15
CA ALA A 204 -2.86 -10.06 -15.84
C ALA A 204 -1.62 -9.66 -15.04
N PHE A 205 -1.73 -8.70 -14.13
CA PHE A 205 -0.64 -8.24 -13.26
C PHE A 205 -0.64 -8.92 -11.88
N SER A 206 -1.65 -9.72 -11.58
CA SER A 206 -1.88 -10.32 -10.26
C SER A 206 -1.31 -11.73 -10.14
N ILE A 207 -0.77 -12.08 -8.97
CA ILE A 207 -0.45 -13.47 -8.60
C ILE A 207 -1.75 -14.28 -8.69
N ASN A 208 -1.71 -15.43 -9.36
CA ASN A 208 -2.86 -16.30 -9.61
C ASN A 208 -4.07 -15.59 -10.26
N GLY A 209 -3.85 -14.51 -11.03
CA GLY A 209 -4.92 -13.70 -11.61
C GLY A 209 -5.96 -14.47 -12.43
N SER A 210 -5.57 -15.58 -13.09
CA SER A 210 -6.50 -16.46 -13.81
C SER A 210 -7.48 -17.20 -12.89
N GLU A 211 -7.07 -17.55 -11.67
CA GLU A 211 -7.92 -18.19 -10.66
C GLU A 211 -8.79 -17.16 -9.94
N LEU A 212 -8.25 -15.95 -9.74
CA LEU A 212 -8.93 -14.84 -9.05
C LEU A 212 -9.91 -14.08 -9.95
N LEU A 213 -9.88 -14.26 -11.27
CA LEU A 213 -10.63 -13.46 -12.24
C LEU A 213 -12.12 -13.33 -11.89
N MET A 214 -12.80 -14.42 -11.55
CA MET A 214 -14.23 -14.40 -11.18
C MET A 214 -14.48 -13.56 -9.91
N THR A 215 -13.58 -13.62 -8.93
CA THR A 215 -13.63 -12.80 -7.71
C THR A 215 -13.34 -11.33 -8.02
N MET A 216 -12.42 -11.05 -8.94
CA MET A 216 -12.10 -9.70 -9.42
C MET A 216 -13.27 -9.08 -10.22
N GLU A 217 -13.96 -9.87 -11.03
CA GLU A 217 -15.18 -9.47 -11.74
C GLU A 217 -16.35 -9.19 -10.77
N GLN A 218 -16.51 -9.99 -9.71
CA GLN A 218 -17.48 -9.73 -8.66
C GLN A 218 -17.17 -8.45 -7.87
N PHE A 219 -15.90 -8.12 -7.69
CA PHE A 219 -15.43 -6.96 -6.92
C PHE A 219 -15.45 -5.65 -7.72
N TYR A 220 -14.74 -5.60 -8.85
CA TYR A 220 -14.63 -4.41 -9.73
C TYR A 220 -15.78 -4.28 -10.75
N GLY A 221 -16.71 -5.24 -10.77
CA GLY A 221 -17.86 -5.23 -11.67
C GLY A 221 -18.78 -4.00 -11.50
N PRO A 222 -19.79 -3.93 -12.38
CA PRO A 222 -20.44 -2.71 -12.90
C PRO A 222 -19.83 -1.32 -12.55
N GLY A 223 -18.50 -1.16 -12.59
CA GLY A 223 -17.84 0.12 -12.29
C GLY A 223 -18.03 0.62 -10.86
N ARG A 224 -18.22 -0.28 -9.88
CA ARG A 224 -18.52 0.10 -8.49
C ARG A 224 -17.32 0.62 -7.69
N ILE A 225 -16.11 0.32 -8.13
CA ILE A 225 -14.87 0.58 -7.39
C ILE A 225 -13.85 1.18 -8.35
N ASP A 226 -13.54 2.46 -8.13
CA ASP A 226 -12.44 3.16 -8.78
C ASP A 226 -11.20 3.11 -7.86
N ASP A 227 -10.01 3.03 -8.46
CA ASP A 227 -8.73 3.02 -7.75
C ASP A 227 -7.93 4.34 -7.85
N SER A 228 -8.48 5.35 -8.54
CA SER A 228 -7.81 6.63 -8.85
C SER A 228 -7.40 7.48 -7.64
N ASP A 229 -8.03 7.26 -6.48
CA ASP A 229 -7.73 7.90 -5.19
C ASP A 229 -6.34 7.54 -4.63
N THR A 230 -5.76 6.42 -5.07
CA THR A 230 -4.41 5.98 -4.68
C THR A 230 -3.46 6.04 -5.89
N PRO A 231 -2.97 7.22 -6.31
CA PRO A 231 -2.10 7.35 -7.48
C PRO A 231 -0.71 6.74 -7.23
N LEU A 232 -0.10 6.19 -8.29
CA LEU A 232 1.24 5.55 -8.24
C LEU A 232 2.31 6.43 -7.58
N SER A 233 2.23 7.75 -7.74
CA SER A 233 3.16 8.74 -7.16
C SER A 233 3.15 8.77 -5.62
N GLY A 234 2.06 8.34 -4.98
CA GLY A 234 1.95 8.24 -3.52
C GLY A 234 2.55 6.97 -2.93
N PHE A 235 2.93 5.98 -3.74
CA PHE A 235 3.51 4.72 -3.24
C PHE A 235 5.01 4.85 -2.97
N SER A 236 5.36 4.63 -1.72
CA SER A 236 6.74 4.51 -1.23
C SER A 236 7.23 3.05 -1.30
N ILE A 237 8.54 2.86 -1.37
CA ILE A 237 9.19 1.54 -1.36
C ILE A 237 9.48 1.15 0.09
N GLU A 238 9.01 -0.02 0.53
CA GLU A 238 9.33 -0.55 1.86
C GLU A 238 10.34 -1.69 1.76
N GLN A 239 11.49 -1.54 2.42
CA GLN A 239 12.54 -2.56 2.42
C GLN A 239 12.20 -3.66 3.43
N LEU A 240 11.69 -4.78 2.91
CA LEU A 240 11.46 -5.99 3.69
C LEU A 240 12.78 -6.62 4.19
N PRO A 241 12.74 -7.46 5.25
CA PRO A 241 13.89 -8.20 5.74
C PRO A 241 14.63 -8.96 4.63
N PRO A 242 15.97 -9.16 4.75
CA PRO A 242 16.76 -9.78 3.70
C PRO A 242 16.30 -11.19 3.33
N ASP A 243 15.66 -11.92 4.25
CA ASP A 243 15.18 -13.27 3.98
C ASP A 243 13.92 -13.30 3.12
N ASP A 244 13.02 -12.32 3.26
CA ASP A 244 11.86 -12.15 2.36
C ASP A 244 12.30 -11.64 0.98
N ARG A 245 13.27 -10.72 0.93
CA ARG A 245 13.84 -10.27 -0.34
C ARG A 245 14.52 -11.42 -1.12
N LYS A 246 15.31 -12.27 -0.45
CA LYS A 246 15.87 -13.51 -1.06
C LYS A 246 14.80 -14.47 -1.59
N ARG A 247 13.59 -14.46 -1.02
CA ARG A 247 12.43 -15.24 -1.50
C ARG A 247 11.70 -14.55 -2.66
N GLY A 248 12.23 -13.44 -3.18
CA GLY A 248 11.62 -12.64 -4.23
C GLY A 248 10.34 -11.92 -3.78
N ILE A 249 10.23 -11.61 -2.48
CA ILE A 249 9.09 -10.88 -1.90
C ILE A 249 9.50 -9.42 -1.70
N PHE A 250 8.68 -8.49 -2.18
CA PHE A 250 8.91 -7.06 -2.07
C PHE A 250 7.61 -6.33 -1.70
N MET A 251 7.70 -5.08 -1.23
CA MET A 251 6.51 -4.32 -0.85
C MET A 251 6.63 -2.83 -1.21
N MET A 252 5.50 -2.26 -1.64
CA MET A 252 5.29 -0.82 -1.71
C MET A 252 4.14 -0.44 -0.78
N ARG A 253 4.19 0.78 -0.22
CA ARG A 253 3.18 1.29 0.72
C ARG A 253 2.70 2.68 0.35
N TYR A 254 1.38 2.85 0.29
CA TYR A 254 0.68 4.13 0.29
C TYR A 254 0.21 4.41 1.72
N ASP A 255 0.41 5.63 2.22
CA ASP A 255 0.06 6.04 3.59
C ASP A 255 -0.42 7.49 3.54
N GLN A 256 -1.73 7.68 3.39
CA GLN A 256 -2.39 8.98 3.43
C GLN A 256 -2.86 9.23 4.86
N PRO A 257 -2.33 10.26 5.54
CA PRO A 257 -2.78 10.61 6.89
C PRO A 257 -4.23 11.11 6.88
N PRO A 258 -4.94 11.07 8.02
CA PRO A 258 -6.27 11.63 8.14
C PRO A 258 -6.26 13.11 7.74
N GLN A 259 -7.18 13.54 6.88
CA GLN A 259 -7.28 14.94 6.45
C GLN A 259 -8.43 15.63 7.19
N PHE A 260 -8.20 16.84 7.69
CA PHE A 260 -9.25 17.62 8.33
C PHE A 260 -10.21 18.19 7.28
N GLU A 261 -11.49 17.82 7.35
CA GLU A 261 -12.51 18.37 6.48
C GLU A 261 -12.89 19.78 6.96
N MET A 262 -12.19 20.79 6.43
CA MET A 262 -12.42 22.19 6.82
C MET A 262 -13.87 22.66 6.61
N ARG A 263 -14.65 22.01 5.76
CA ARG A 263 -16.08 22.31 5.57
C ARG A 263 -16.89 22.09 6.85
N ASP A 264 -16.57 21.05 7.61
CA ASP A 264 -17.29 20.71 8.84
C ASP A 264 -16.74 21.52 10.04
N PHE A 265 -15.54 22.08 9.91
CA PHE A 265 -14.97 23.06 10.84
C PHE A 265 -15.80 24.36 10.90
N PHE A 266 -16.49 24.72 9.81
CA PHE A 266 -17.45 25.83 9.77
C PHE A 266 -18.78 25.44 10.42
N ARG A 267 -18.75 25.29 11.74
CA ARG A 267 -19.96 25.21 12.57
C ARG A 267 -20.84 26.44 12.28
N PRO A 268 -22.17 26.30 12.19
CA PRO A 268 -23.05 27.42 12.51
C PRO A 268 -22.65 27.94 13.88
N LEU A 269 -22.48 29.26 14.02
CA LEU A 269 -22.39 29.86 15.35
C LEU A 269 -23.63 29.44 16.15
N ALA A 270 -23.45 29.20 17.45
CA ALA A 270 -24.59 28.89 18.28
C ALA A 270 -25.60 30.06 18.20
N PRO A 271 -26.92 29.81 18.22
CA PRO A 271 -27.90 30.88 18.29
C PRO A 271 -27.56 31.83 19.45
N VAL A 272 -27.82 33.12 19.28
CA VAL A 272 -27.47 34.17 20.25
C VAL A 272 -28.11 33.88 21.62
N GLU A 273 -29.21 33.13 21.62
CA GLU A 273 -29.94 32.59 22.76
C GLU A 273 -29.07 31.62 23.58
N VAL A 274 -28.37 30.69 22.92
CA VAL A 274 -27.43 29.75 23.56
C VAL A 274 -26.17 30.48 24.03
N GLU A 275 -25.63 31.41 23.23
CA GLU A 275 -24.46 32.22 23.63
C GLU A 275 -24.73 33.12 24.85
N ARG A 276 -25.99 33.56 25.01
CA ARG A 276 -26.44 34.37 26.17
C ARG A 276 -26.94 33.53 27.34
N GLY A 277 -26.87 32.19 27.27
CA GLY A 277 -27.32 31.29 28.33
C GLY A 277 -28.83 31.30 28.56
N LEU A 278 -29.62 31.66 27.54
CA LEU A 278 -31.09 31.62 27.56
C LEU A 278 -31.63 30.22 27.21
N GLU A 279 -30.81 29.38 26.56
CA GLU A 279 -31.16 28.01 26.16
C GLU A 279 -29.93 27.09 26.35
N GLU A 280 -30.13 25.86 26.84
CA GLU A 280 -29.04 24.88 26.96
C GLU A 280 -28.64 24.33 25.58
N PRO A 281 -27.33 24.13 25.30
CA PRO A 281 -26.90 23.58 24.02
C PRO A 281 -27.42 22.16 23.84
N GLY A 282 -28.39 21.99 22.93
CA GLY A 282 -28.99 20.70 22.63
C GLY A 282 -27.96 19.62 22.30
N ILE A 283 -28.23 18.37 22.69
CA ILE A 283 -27.30 17.21 22.67
C ILE A 283 -26.57 17.02 21.32
N LEU A 284 -27.19 17.43 20.21
CA LEU A 284 -26.59 17.45 18.89
C LEU A 284 -25.30 18.29 18.81
N LEU A 285 -25.24 19.48 19.43
CA LEU A 285 -24.00 20.28 19.51
C LEU A 285 -22.89 19.57 20.28
N ALA A 286 -23.23 18.85 21.36
CA ALA A 286 -22.26 18.11 22.16
C ALA A 286 -21.72 16.86 21.43
N THR A 287 -22.57 16.21 20.62
CA THR A 287 -22.18 15.02 19.84
C THR A 287 -21.35 15.40 18.60
N LEU A 288 -21.63 16.56 17.99
CA LEU A 288 -20.85 17.14 16.90
C LEU A 288 -19.45 17.64 17.32
N ALA A 289 -19.16 17.78 18.62
CA ALA A 289 -17.91 18.41 19.07
C ALA A 289 -16.67 17.48 19.15
N ARG A 290 -16.78 16.18 18.80
CA ARG A 290 -15.65 15.23 18.86
C ARG A 290 -14.72 15.37 17.65
N ALA A 291 -13.41 15.48 17.93
CA ALA A 291 -12.37 15.66 16.91
C ALA A 291 -12.38 14.58 15.81
N ASP A 292 -12.72 13.34 16.17
CA ASP A 292 -12.77 12.18 15.27
C ASP A 292 -13.81 12.33 14.15
N ASN A 293 -14.84 13.19 14.32
CA ASN A 293 -15.86 13.45 13.30
C ASN A 293 -15.40 14.45 12.22
N PHE A 294 -14.23 15.10 12.37
CA PHE A 294 -13.73 16.14 11.47
C PHE A 294 -12.56 15.69 10.61
N THR A 295 -12.16 14.42 10.69
CA THR A 295 -11.05 13.85 9.93
C THR A 295 -11.54 12.74 9.02
N SER A 296 -11.22 12.81 7.73
CA SER A 296 -11.35 11.67 6.82
C SER A 296 -10.47 10.51 7.31
N GLU A 297 -10.92 9.27 7.08
CA GLU A 297 -10.19 8.10 7.53
C GLU A 297 -8.84 7.97 6.81
N PRO A 298 -7.76 7.52 7.50
CA PRO A 298 -6.47 7.35 6.87
C PRO A 298 -6.50 6.20 5.84
N VAL A 299 -6.14 6.48 4.60
CA VAL A 299 -6.04 5.47 3.54
C VAL A 299 -4.64 4.87 3.53
N LYS A 300 -4.54 3.57 3.80
CA LYS A 300 -3.28 2.83 3.84
C LYS A 300 -3.38 1.59 2.98
N VAL A 301 -2.44 1.43 2.06
CA VAL A 301 -2.40 0.30 1.13
C VAL A 301 -1.03 -0.34 1.17
N ASN A 302 -0.98 -1.64 1.48
CA ASN A 302 0.21 -2.46 1.37
C ASN A 302 0.12 -3.28 0.08
N VAL A 303 1.05 -3.05 -0.84
CA VAL A 303 1.14 -3.79 -2.11
C VAL A 303 2.33 -4.72 -2.02
N PHE A 304 2.04 -6.01 -1.87
CA PHE A 304 3.07 -7.04 -1.94
C PHE A 304 3.32 -7.43 -3.40
N PHE A 305 4.57 -7.75 -3.70
CA PHE A 305 4.97 -8.27 -4.99
C PHE A 305 5.75 -9.58 -4.79
N LYS A 306 5.54 -10.52 -5.71
CA LYS A 306 6.24 -11.80 -5.74
C LYS A 306 6.89 -12.00 -7.09
N ARG A 307 8.18 -12.35 -7.10
CA ARG A 307 8.88 -12.80 -8.31
C ARG A 307 8.42 -14.22 -8.66
N THR A 308 7.75 -14.36 -9.79
CA THR A 308 7.37 -15.65 -10.40
C THR A 308 8.32 -15.94 -11.60
N PRO A 309 8.25 -17.13 -12.23
CA PRO A 309 9.02 -17.40 -13.44
C PRO A 309 8.74 -16.43 -14.61
N ASP A 310 7.53 -15.85 -14.64
CA ASP A 310 7.06 -14.95 -15.70
C ASP A 310 7.39 -13.47 -15.43
N GLY A 311 8.10 -13.16 -14.33
CA GLY A 311 8.41 -11.81 -13.88
C GLY A 311 7.84 -11.49 -12.50
N LEU A 312 7.92 -10.23 -12.09
CA LEU A 312 7.28 -9.77 -10.86
C LEU A 312 5.74 -9.69 -11.04
N ARG A 313 4.98 -10.07 -10.01
CA ARG A 313 3.51 -9.99 -9.98
C ARG A 313 3.03 -9.36 -8.68
N LEU A 314 1.94 -8.60 -8.75
CA LEU A 314 1.27 -7.94 -7.62
C LEU A 314 0.35 -8.92 -6.89
N ASP A 315 0.22 -8.76 -5.58
CA ASP A 315 -0.70 -9.54 -4.76
C ASP A 315 -2.05 -8.83 -4.55
N TRP A 316 -3.07 -9.27 -5.28
CA TRP A 316 -4.37 -8.58 -5.33
C TRP A 316 -5.15 -8.62 -4.01
N GLU A 317 -5.22 -9.75 -3.31
CA GLU A 317 -6.10 -9.86 -2.14
C GLU A 317 -5.61 -8.97 -0.98
N SER A 318 -4.29 -8.71 -0.86
CA SER A 318 -3.74 -7.78 0.15
C SER A 318 -3.93 -6.32 -0.26
N PHE A 319 -3.85 -6.01 -1.56
CA PHE A 319 -4.17 -4.70 -2.09
C PHE A 319 -5.61 -4.31 -1.72
N ILE A 320 -6.60 -5.17 -2.03
CA ILE A 320 -8.00 -4.87 -1.72
C ILE A 320 -8.28 -4.91 -0.21
N GLN A 321 -7.69 -5.84 0.55
CA GLN A 321 -7.95 -5.95 1.98
C GLN A 321 -7.50 -4.68 2.72
N THR A 322 -6.31 -4.18 2.40
CA THR A 322 -5.75 -2.98 3.05
C THR A 322 -6.39 -1.70 2.54
N LYS A 323 -6.59 -1.56 1.21
CA LYS A 323 -7.22 -0.36 0.62
C LYS A 323 -8.68 -0.20 1.02
N HIS A 324 -9.50 -1.23 0.76
CA HIS A 324 -10.95 -1.20 0.95
C HIS A 324 -11.37 -1.70 2.34
N ARG A 325 -10.40 -1.89 3.26
CA ARG A 325 -10.58 -2.31 4.67
C ARG A 325 -11.55 -3.48 4.82
N THR A 326 -11.46 -4.48 3.93
CA THR A 326 -12.47 -5.55 3.82
C THR A 326 -12.56 -6.39 5.11
N PHE A 327 -11.46 -6.53 5.84
CA PHE A 327 -11.45 -7.15 7.17
C PHE A 327 -12.28 -6.37 8.20
N ARG A 328 -12.18 -5.03 8.21
CA ARG A 328 -13.03 -4.18 9.05
C ARG A 328 -14.50 -4.35 8.69
N GLY A 329 -14.86 -4.22 7.41
CA GLY A 329 -16.24 -4.39 6.94
C GLY A 329 -16.83 -5.76 7.28
N PHE A 330 -16.03 -6.83 7.24
CA PHE A 330 -16.43 -8.17 7.65
C PHE A 330 -16.58 -8.34 9.18
N THR A 331 -15.82 -7.59 9.98
CA THR A 331 -15.82 -7.72 11.45
C THR A 331 -16.79 -6.77 12.17
N GLU A 332 -17.11 -5.61 11.59
CA GLU A 332 -18.09 -4.66 12.14
C GLU A 332 -19.54 -5.09 11.88
N LEU A 333 -19.82 -5.68 10.72
CA LEU A 333 -21.15 -6.12 10.31
C LEU A 333 -21.26 -7.64 10.35
N ALA A 334 -21.69 -8.18 11.49
CA ALA A 334 -21.89 -9.61 11.66
C ALA A 334 -22.97 -10.16 10.71
N ASN A 335 -22.56 -11.00 9.77
CA ASN A 335 -23.43 -11.59 8.75
C ASN A 335 -23.47 -13.12 8.92
N PRO A 336 -24.52 -13.69 9.53
CA PRO A 336 -24.56 -15.11 9.91
C PRO A 336 -24.31 -16.06 8.74
N GLY A 337 -23.29 -16.92 8.87
CA GLY A 337 -22.87 -17.88 7.85
C GLY A 337 -22.00 -17.30 6.73
N ALA A 338 -21.66 -16.02 6.75
CA ALA A 338 -20.66 -15.46 5.85
C ALA A 338 -19.26 -15.90 6.27
N SER A 339 -18.45 -16.34 5.30
CA SER A 339 -17.04 -16.69 5.50
C SER A 339 -16.16 -16.04 4.45
N SER A 340 -14.97 -15.57 4.83
CA SER A 340 -13.99 -14.98 3.92
C SER A 340 -12.56 -15.27 4.38
N VAL A 341 -11.62 -15.23 3.43
CA VAL A 341 -10.18 -15.43 3.66
C VAL A 341 -9.52 -14.09 3.90
N PHE A 342 -8.68 -14.01 4.94
CA PHE A 342 -7.95 -12.80 5.31
C PHE A 342 -6.49 -13.09 5.60
N ARG A 343 -5.65 -12.08 5.36
CA ARG A 343 -4.21 -12.06 5.56
C ARG A 343 -3.89 -11.14 6.73
N LEU A 344 -3.58 -11.74 7.86
CA LEU A 344 -3.69 -11.09 9.17
C LEU A 344 -2.40 -11.21 9.96
N PHE A 345 -2.14 -10.23 10.81
CA PHE A 345 -1.29 -10.43 11.97
C PHE A 345 -2.10 -11.12 13.07
N VAL A 346 -1.55 -12.21 13.61
CA VAL A 346 -2.17 -13.01 14.67
C VAL A 346 -1.26 -13.01 15.89
N VAL A 347 -1.86 -12.82 17.07
CA VAL A 347 -1.21 -12.86 18.38
C VAL A 347 -2.14 -13.50 19.41
N GLU A 348 -1.62 -14.32 20.33
CA GLU A 348 -2.42 -14.80 21.48
C GLU A 348 -2.75 -13.60 22.39
N ASP A 349 -4.03 -13.39 22.70
CA ASP A 349 -4.54 -12.28 23.51
C ASP A 349 -5.28 -12.79 24.76
N VAL A 350 -5.61 -11.88 25.66
CA VAL A 350 -6.42 -12.19 26.85
C VAL A 350 -7.91 -12.21 26.44
N PRO A 351 -8.72 -13.21 26.89
CA PRO A 351 -10.16 -13.19 26.70
C PRO A 351 -10.78 -11.98 27.40
N GLU A 352 -11.89 -11.48 26.86
CA GLU A 352 -12.69 -10.47 27.53
C GLU A 352 -13.34 -11.05 28.79
N GLN A 353 -13.63 -10.19 29.77
CA GLN A 353 -14.24 -10.60 31.03
C GLN A 353 -15.56 -11.33 30.76
N GLY A 354 -15.73 -12.52 31.37
CA GLY A 354 -16.89 -13.39 31.14
C GLY A 354 -16.88 -14.20 29.84
N LYS A 355 -15.89 -14.02 28.95
CA LYS A 355 -15.72 -14.82 27.71
C LYS A 355 -14.60 -15.87 27.81
N ASP A 356 -13.96 -16.02 28.97
CA ASP A 356 -13.01 -17.10 29.20
C ASP A 356 -13.76 -18.45 29.27
N ARG A 357 -13.37 -19.40 28.42
CA ARG A 357 -14.01 -20.70 28.26
C ARG A 357 -12.93 -21.78 28.36
N THR A 358 -13.08 -22.71 29.30
CA THR A 358 -12.14 -23.83 29.49
C THR A 358 -11.92 -24.59 28.19
N GLY A 359 -10.66 -24.85 27.82
CA GLY A 359 -10.30 -25.50 26.56
C GLY A 359 -10.26 -24.58 25.33
N MET A 360 -10.55 -23.28 25.47
CA MET A 360 -10.43 -22.28 24.42
C MET A 360 -9.19 -21.38 24.63
N LYS A 361 -8.66 -20.85 23.53
CA LYS A 361 -7.62 -19.82 23.52
C LYS A 361 -8.07 -18.66 22.65
N THR A 362 -7.96 -17.43 23.17
CA THR A 362 -8.29 -16.22 22.44
C THR A 362 -7.07 -15.72 21.66
N TYR A 363 -7.27 -15.44 20.39
CA TYR A 363 -6.30 -14.82 19.51
C TYR A 363 -6.87 -13.51 18.99
N ARG A 364 -6.04 -12.46 18.93
CA ARG A 364 -6.39 -11.20 18.29
C ARG A 364 -5.85 -11.21 16.87
N MET A 365 -6.78 -11.11 15.93
CA MET A 365 -6.56 -10.95 14.50
C MET A 365 -6.47 -9.44 14.23
N VAL A 366 -5.50 -8.99 13.45
CA VAL A 366 -5.25 -7.56 13.17
C VAL A 366 -4.91 -7.36 11.69
N ASP A 367 -5.46 -6.34 11.05
CA ASP A 367 -5.10 -5.98 9.68
C ASP A 367 -3.63 -5.48 9.58
N PRO A 368 -2.87 -5.87 8.53
CA PRO A 368 -1.48 -5.48 8.40
C PRO A 368 -1.22 -3.98 8.19
N ALA A 369 -2.13 -3.25 7.53
CA ALA A 369 -2.03 -1.81 7.30
C ALA A 369 -2.74 -1.02 8.42
N HIS A 370 -3.92 -1.48 8.83
CA HIS A 370 -4.80 -0.80 9.78
C HIS A 370 -4.80 -1.50 11.14
N LYS A 371 -3.76 -1.23 11.95
CA LYS A 371 -3.56 -1.90 13.26
C LYS A 371 -4.67 -1.71 14.30
N THR A 372 -5.56 -0.74 14.07
CA THR A 372 -6.81 -0.54 14.84
C THR A 372 -7.84 -1.61 14.55
N ASP A 373 -7.85 -2.11 13.32
CA ASP A 373 -8.86 -3.00 12.78
C ASP A 373 -8.50 -4.40 13.26
N SER A 374 -9.13 -4.79 14.35
CA SER A 374 -8.79 -6.02 15.06
C SER A 374 -10.01 -6.68 15.66
N ALA A 375 -10.02 -8.01 15.60
CA ALA A 375 -11.08 -8.84 16.14
C ALA A 375 -10.50 -9.94 17.03
N ARG A 376 -11.16 -10.23 18.16
CA ARG A 376 -10.80 -11.34 19.03
C ARG A 376 -11.61 -12.57 18.66
N VAL A 377 -10.91 -13.69 18.47
CA VAL A 377 -11.51 -14.98 18.12
C VAL A 377 -11.08 -16.02 19.15
N SER A 378 -12.04 -16.70 19.76
CA SER A 378 -11.79 -17.81 20.69
C SER A 378 -11.80 -19.13 19.93
N VAL A 379 -10.68 -19.85 19.97
CA VAL A 379 -10.43 -21.06 19.18
C VAL A 379 -10.24 -22.25 20.15
N PRO A 380 -10.88 -23.41 19.94
CA PRO A 380 -10.65 -24.60 20.76
C PRO A 380 -9.21 -25.10 20.61
N VAL A 381 -8.52 -25.38 21.72
CA VAL A 381 -7.11 -25.80 21.71
C VAL A 381 -6.89 -27.08 20.88
N ASP A 382 -7.82 -28.03 20.97
CA ASP A 382 -7.71 -29.33 20.30
C ASP A 382 -8.08 -29.29 18.81
N SER A 383 -8.65 -28.19 18.33
CA SER A 383 -8.99 -27.99 16.90
C SER A 383 -7.74 -27.86 16.04
N GLU A 384 -7.87 -28.11 14.73
CA GLU A 384 -6.77 -27.94 13.77
C GLU A 384 -6.18 -26.53 13.81
N ALA A 385 -7.04 -25.50 13.81
CA ALA A 385 -6.63 -24.11 13.96
C ALA A 385 -5.98 -23.83 15.33
N GLY A 386 -6.50 -24.41 16.42
CA GLY A 386 -5.92 -24.28 17.76
C GLY A 386 -4.52 -24.86 17.86
N ARG A 387 -4.29 -26.04 17.26
CA ARG A 387 -2.97 -26.68 17.16
C ARG A 387 -2.02 -25.87 16.30
N ALA A 388 -2.46 -25.39 15.14
CA ALA A 388 -1.65 -24.53 14.27
C ALA A 388 -1.21 -23.25 14.99
N LEU A 389 -2.16 -22.51 15.57
CA LEU A 389 -1.91 -21.24 16.27
C LEU A 389 -1.14 -21.39 17.59
N SER A 390 -1.03 -22.61 18.14
CA SER A 390 -0.36 -22.87 19.43
C SER A 390 1.11 -22.39 19.50
N ILE A 391 1.78 -22.22 18.36
CA ILE A 391 3.14 -21.67 18.24
C ILE A 391 3.23 -20.23 18.81
N LEU A 392 2.12 -19.49 18.77
CA LEU A 392 2.00 -18.13 19.30
C LEU A 392 1.73 -18.10 20.81
N ASN A 393 1.43 -19.24 21.43
CA ASN A 393 1.10 -19.29 22.84
C ASN A 393 2.30 -18.84 23.69
N TRP A 394 2.02 -17.85 24.54
CA TRP A 394 2.96 -17.28 25.51
C TRP A 394 2.37 -17.31 26.92
N ARG A 395 1.03 -17.28 27.06
CA ARG A 395 0.37 -17.39 28.37
C ARG A 395 0.57 -18.80 28.95
N GLY A 396 1.24 -18.87 30.10
CA GLY A 396 1.64 -20.11 30.77
C GLY A 396 3.09 -20.53 30.52
N VAL A 397 3.86 -19.77 29.72
CA VAL A 397 5.29 -20.01 29.49
C VAL A 397 6.11 -19.10 30.40
N LYS A 398 7.15 -19.65 31.06
CA LYS A 398 7.94 -18.97 32.10
C LYS A 398 8.53 -17.61 31.68
N ASP A 399 8.92 -17.49 30.42
CA ASP A 399 9.45 -16.27 29.80
C ASP A 399 8.58 -15.81 28.61
N GLY A 400 7.27 -16.10 28.66
CA GLY A 400 6.33 -15.84 27.58
C GLY A 400 6.15 -14.35 27.28
N ARG A 401 6.60 -13.92 26.09
CA ARG A 401 6.26 -12.62 25.50
C ARG A 401 5.26 -12.82 24.35
N PRO A 402 4.32 -11.90 24.11
CA PRO A 402 3.43 -11.93 22.96
C PRO A 402 4.23 -12.10 21.66
N LYS A 403 3.90 -13.15 20.89
CA LYS A 403 4.46 -13.40 19.57
C LYS A 403 3.42 -13.04 18.53
N THR A 404 3.77 -12.15 17.61
CA THR A 404 2.95 -11.83 16.44
C THR A 404 3.51 -12.53 15.21
N ARG A 405 2.66 -13.14 14.39
CA ARG A 405 3.02 -13.67 13.06
C ARG A 405 1.97 -13.32 12.02
N THR A 406 2.38 -13.27 10.76
CA THR A 406 1.47 -13.24 9.60
C THR A 406 0.87 -14.63 9.38
N ALA A 407 -0.41 -14.70 9.04
CA ALA A 407 -1.09 -15.93 8.62
C ALA A 407 -2.18 -15.62 7.60
N THR A 408 -2.54 -16.63 6.80
CA THR A 408 -3.75 -16.62 5.97
C THR A 408 -4.79 -17.53 6.62
N ILE A 409 -5.95 -16.98 6.95
CA ILE A 409 -6.99 -17.65 7.74
C ILE A 409 -8.36 -17.40 7.13
N GLU A 410 -9.19 -18.44 7.06
CA GLU A 410 -10.59 -18.36 6.70
C GLU A 410 -11.43 -18.15 7.97
N LEU A 411 -12.09 -17.00 8.07
CA LEU A 411 -12.97 -16.64 9.18
C LEU A 411 -14.43 -16.85 8.78
N GLU A 412 -15.28 -17.24 9.73
CA GLU A 412 -16.73 -17.41 9.55
C GLU A 412 -17.51 -16.84 10.75
N TRP A 413 -18.61 -16.16 10.45
CA TRP A 413 -19.65 -15.84 11.43
C TRP A 413 -20.58 -17.04 11.60
N THR A 414 -20.77 -17.53 12.83
CA THR A 414 -21.67 -18.67 13.06
C THR A 414 -23.12 -18.34 12.70
N LYS A 415 -23.89 -19.35 12.26
CA LYS A 415 -25.28 -19.21 11.78
C LYS A 415 -26.33 -19.05 12.90
N GLY A 416 -25.90 -18.64 14.10
CA GLY A 416 -26.77 -18.50 15.28
C GLY A 416 -27.53 -17.17 15.33
N MET A 417 -28.51 -17.06 16.24
CA MET A 417 -29.20 -15.78 16.52
C MET A 417 -28.26 -14.70 17.05
N VAL A 418 -27.20 -15.11 17.75
CA VAL A 418 -26.05 -14.26 18.08
C VAL A 418 -24.85 -14.85 17.33
N PRO A 419 -24.48 -14.32 16.16
CA PRO A 419 -23.33 -14.81 15.41
C PRO A 419 -22.03 -14.53 16.19
N GLU A 420 -21.28 -15.58 16.50
CA GLU A 420 -19.91 -15.48 17.04
C GLU A 420 -18.92 -15.57 15.87
N LEU A 421 -17.88 -14.74 15.89
CA LEU A 421 -16.78 -14.81 14.92
C LEU A 421 -15.88 -16.01 15.27
N SER A 422 -15.59 -16.85 14.28
CA SER A 422 -14.85 -18.11 14.46
C SER A 422 -13.79 -18.31 13.37
N VAL A 423 -12.75 -19.10 13.68
CA VAL A 423 -11.82 -19.59 12.66
C VAL A 423 -12.42 -20.84 12.04
N LYS A 424 -12.81 -20.75 10.77
CA LYS A 424 -13.33 -21.88 9.99
C LYS A 424 -12.20 -22.80 9.52
N ARG A 425 -11.11 -22.22 9.04
CA ARG A 425 -9.93 -22.95 8.57
C ARG A 425 -8.66 -22.11 8.70
N PHE A 426 -7.59 -22.72 9.19
CA PHE A 426 -6.24 -22.17 9.11
C PHE A 426 -5.64 -22.61 7.77
N ILE A 427 -5.25 -21.67 6.90
CA ILE A 427 -4.77 -22.00 5.54
C ILE A 427 -3.25 -22.14 5.54
N CYS A 428 -2.53 -21.13 6.02
CA CYS A 428 -1.07 -21.16 6.10
C CYS A 428 -0.50 -20.13 7.08
N TRP A 429 0.73 -20.38 7.52
CA TRP A 429 1.59 -19.31 8.04
C TRP A 429 2.06 -18.44 6.87
N GLU A 430 2.21 -17.14 7.13
CA GLU A 430 2.43 -16.10 6.12
C GLU A 430 1.27 -15.91 5.14
N PHE A 431 1.45 -15.03 4.16
CA PHE A 431 0.44 -14.72 3.15
C PHE A 431 0.53 -15.71 1.98
N LEU A 432 -0.60 -16.35 1.68
CA LEU A 432 -0.75 -17.35 0.63
C LEU A 432 -0.27 -16.81 -0.72
N GLY A 433 0.50 -17.61 -1.47
CA GLY A 433 1.02 -17.22 -2.79
C GLY A 433 2.25 -16.29 -2.75
N ILE A 434 2.42 -15.49 -1.70
CA ILE A 434 3.61 -14.64 -1.49
C ILE A 434 4.72 -15.44 -0.82
N GLY A 435 4.43 -15.98 0.36
CA GLY A 435 5.39 -16.70 1.21
C GLY A 435 4.83 -17.97 1.83
N GLY A 436 3.53 -17.95 2.16
CA GLY A 436 2.81 -19.10 2.68
C GLY A 436 2.39 -20.07 1.58
N GLN A 437 2.58 -21.36 1.84
CA GLN A 437 1.98 -22.46 1.09
C GLN A 437 0.82 -23.03 1.90
N ALA A 438 -0.29 -23.36 1.23
CA ALA A 438 -1.45 -23.96 1.89
C ALA A 438 -1.05 -25.26 2.61
N VAL A 439 -1.53 -25.43 3.84
CA VAL A 439 -1.36 -26.68 4.58
C VAL A 439 -2.22 -27.76 3.92
N ASP A 440 -1.62 -28.91 3.59
CA ASP A 440 -2.32 -30.06 2.99
C ASP A 440 -3.34 -30.64 3.99
N THR A 441 -4.60 -30.22 3.89
CA THR A 441 -5.72 -30.72 4.71
C THR A 441 -6.17 -32.14 4.34
N THR A 442 -5.46 -32.82 3.44
CA THR A 442 -5.78 -34.14 2.86
C THR A 442 -5.04 -35.30 3.53
N ARG A 443 -4.09 -35.07 4.43
CA ARG A 443 -3.56 -36.13 5.32
C ARG A 443 -4.39 -36.23 6.59
N LYS A 444 -5.41 -37.10 6.54
CA LYS A 444 -5.98 -37.77 7.71
C LYS A 444 -5.31 -39.12 7.92
#